data_AF-A0A7D9E624-F1
#
_entry.id   AF-A0A7D9E624-F1
#
_cell.length_a   1.000
_cell.length_b   1.000
_cell.length_c   1.000
_cell.angle_alpha   90.00
_cell.angle_beta   90.00
_cell.angle_gamma   90.00
#
_symmetry.space_group_name_H-M   'P 1'
#
loop_
_entity.id
_entity.type
_entity.pdbx_description
1 polymer ?
#
loop_
_entity_poly.entity_id
_entity_poly.type
_entity_poly.pdbx_seq_one_letter_code
_entity_poly.pdbx_strand_id
1 'polypeptide(L)'
;MCVACLRTQVDITEGIPKQVHLNFCKACERYLQPPNTWVSCTLESRELLALCLKKLKGLSKVRLIDAGFVWTEPHSKRIKVKLTIQKEFVDLECWI
;
A
#
# COMPACT_ATOMS: atom_id res chain seq x y z
N MET A 1 22.35 15.94 13.83
CA MET A 1 20.97 16.24 13.38
C MET A 1 19.96 15.72 14.41
N CYS A 2 18.90 16.47 14.77
CA CYS A 2 17.93 16.00 15.78
C CYS A 2 16.80 15.15 15.14
N VAL A 3 16.11 14.36 15.96
CA VAL A 3 15.01 13.46 15.51
C VAL A 3 13.88 14.25 14.82
N ALA A 4 13.64 15.50 15.22
CA ALA A 4 12.63 16.34 14.59
C ALA A 4 13.02 16.75 13.16
N CYS A 5 14.28 17.13 12.93
CA CYS A 5 14.80 17.47 11.60
C CYS A 5 14.87 16.25 10.66
N LEU A 6 15.21 15.08 11.19
CA LEU A 6 15.20 13.81 10.44
C LEU A 6 13.81 13.48 9.89
N ARG A 7 12.74 13.72 10.67
CA ARG A 7 11.36 13.46 10.24
C ARG A 7 10.88 14.38 9.11
N THR A 8 11.42 15.59 9.00
CA THR A 8 11.06 16.55 7.94
C THR A 8 11.89 16.39 6.68
N GLN A 9 13.12 15.89 6.77
CA GLN A 9 13.99 15.71 5.60
C GLN A 9 13.88 14.31 4.97
N VAL A 10 13.56 13.28 5.76
CA VAL A 10 13.52 11.90 5.26
C VAL A 10 12.08 11.50 4.94
N ASP A 11 11.71 11.61 3.67
CA ASP A 11 10.43 11.11 3.19
C ASP A 11 10.48 9.59 2.97
N ILE A 12 9.93 8.83 3.92
CA ILE A 12 9.87 7.36 3.86
C ILE A 12 8.95 6.88 2.72
N THR A 13 8.02 7.73 2.28
CA THR A 13 7.00 7.41 1.27
C THR A 13 7.44 7.67 -0.18
N GLU A 14 8.67 8.10 -0.41
CA GLU A 14 9.18 8.35 -1.76
C GLU A 14 9.07 7.09 -2.64
N GLY A 15 8.30 7.19 -3.73
CA GLY A 15 8.10 6.12 -4.69
C GLY A 15 6.91 5.19 -4.42
N ILE A 16 6.13 5.41 -3.35
CA ILE A 16 4.89 4.67 -3.10
C ILE A 16 3.69 5.50 -3.58
N PRO A 17 2.92 5.05 -4.58
CA PRO A 17 1.74 5.77 -5.03
C PRO A 17 0.65 5.72 -3.95
N LYS A 18 0.08 6.89 -3.62
CA LYS A 18 -1.00 7.03 -2.62
C LYS A 18 -2.35 6.49 -3.12
N GLN A 19 -2.51 6.35 -4.44
CA GLN A 19 -3.75 5.92 -5.07
C GLN A 19 -3.47 4.96 -6.22
N VAL A 20 -4.29 3.91 -6.33
CA VAL A 20 -4.19 2.87 -7.35
C VAL A 20 -5.58 2.51 -7.85
N HIS A 21 -5.69 2.20 -9.15
CA HIS A 21 -6.92 1.74 -9.77
C HIS A 21 -6.99 0.20 -9.78
N LEU A 22 -8.14 -0.32 -9.32
CA LEU A 22 -8.49 -1.73 -9.38
C LEU A 22 -9.59 -1.93 -10.42
N ASN A 23 -9.40 -2.89 -11.31
CA ASN A 23 -10.42 -3.25 -12.29
C ASN A 23 -11.28 -4.35 -11.70
N PHE A 24 -12.59 -4.09 -11.62
CA PHE A 24 -13.59 -5.00 -11.09
C PHE A 24 -14.64 -5.29 -12.17
N CYS A 25 -14.89 -6.58 -12.43
CA CYS A 25 -15.95 -7.00 -13.34
C CYS A 25 -17.25 -7.23 -12.58
N LYS A 26 -18.30 -6.48 -12.91
CA LYS A 26 -19.64 -6.63 -12.29
C LYS A 26 -20.34 -7.94 -12.66
N ALA A 27 -20.08 -8.49 -13.85
CA ALA A 27 -20.74 -9.72 -14.31
C ALA A 27 -20.19 -10.97 -13.62
N CYS A 28 -18.90 -10.97 -13.28
CA CYS A 28 -18.20 -12.12 -12.71
C CYS A 28 -17.84 -11.95 -11.23
N GLU A 29 -18.05 -10.76 -10.66
CA GLU A 29 -17.63 -10.36 -9.29
C GLU A 29 -16.15 -10.65 -9.00
N ARG A 30 -15.29 -10.45 -10.00
CA ARG A 30 -13.86 -10.75 -9.93
C ARG A 30 -13.01 -9.50 -10.10
N TYR A 31 -11.86 -9.49 -9.43
CA TYR A 31 -10.83 -8.47 -9.55
C TYR A 31 -9.74 -8.92 -10.53
N LEU A 32 -9.27 -7.99 -11.36
CA LEU A 32 -8.20 -8.25 -12.31
C LEU A 32 -6.83 -8.07 -11.65
N GLN A 33 -6.08 -9.16 -11.58
CA GLN A 33 -4.65 -9.17 -11.30
C GLN A 33 -3.88 -9.30 -12.64
N PRO A 34 -3.10 -8.28 -13.07
CA PRO A 34 -2.25 -8.36 -14.25
C PRO A 34 -1.23 -9.51 -14.07
N PRO A 35 -0.89 -10.26 -15.13
CA PRO A 35 -1.10 -9.98 -16.55
C PRO A 35 -2.46 -10.39 -17.13
N ASN A 36 -3.16 -11.41 -16.61
CA ASN A 36 -4.50 -11.78 -17.11
C ASN A 36 -5.32 -12.65 -16.14
N THR A 37 -5.02 -12.62 -14.85
CA THR A 37 -5.65 -13.49 -13.83
C THR A 37 -6.82 -12.77 -13.16
N TRP A 38 -7.97 -13.44 -13.08
CA TRP A 38 -9.15 -12.94 -12.39
C TRP A 38 -9.35 -13.69 -11.08
N VAL A 39 -9.42 -12.96 -9.98
CA VAL A 39 -9.57 -13.54 -8.63
C VAL A 39 -10.89 -13.08 -8.05
N SER A 40 -11.70 -14.02 -7.56
CA SER A 40 -12.88 -13.71 -6.76
C SER A 40 -12.42 -13.34 -5.36
N CYS A 41 -12.71 -12.13 -4.91
CA CYS A 41 -12.41 -11.69 -3.55
C CYS A 41 -13.65 -11.04 -2.96
N THR A 42 -13.95 -11.32 -1.69
CA THR A 42 -14.99 -10.58 -0.96
C THR A 42 -14.46 -9.22 -0.51
N LEU A 43 -15.37 -8.27 -0.25
CA LEU A 43 -15.03 -6.99 0.36
C LEU A 43 -14.40 -7.23 1.75
N GLU A 44 -13.38 -6.44 2.08
CA GLU A 44 -12.65 -6.54 3.36
C GLU A 44 -11.94 -7.88 3.62
N SER A 45 -11.69 -8.67 2.57
CA SER A 45 -10.95 -9.93 2.66
C SER A 45 -9.44 -9.77 2.63
N ARG A 46 -8.74 -10.76 3.19
CA ARG A 46 -7.27 -10.88 3.11
C ARG A 46 -6.77 -10.98 1.66
N GLU A 47 -7.55 -11.59 0.79
CA GLU A 47 -7.22 -11.77 -0.62
C GLU A 47 -7.25 -10.44 -1.38
N LEU A 48 -8.25 -9.60 -1.11
CA LEU A 48 -8.33 -8.26 -1.68
C LEU A 48 -7.16 -7.39 -1.21
N LEU A 49 -6.77 -7.53 0.06
CA LEU A 49 -5.61 -6.83 0.61
C LEU A 49 -4.32 -7.24 -0.09
N ALA A 50 -4.11 -8.54 -0.30
CA ALA A 50 -2.96 -9.05 -1.03
C ALA A 50 -2.91 -8.52 -2.48
N LEU A 51 -4.06 -8.41 -3.14
CA LEU A 51 -4.16 -7.84 -4.49
C LEU A 51 -3.79 -6.35 -4.51
N CYS A 52 -4.26 -5.58 -3.52
CA CYS A 52 -3.87 -4.18 -3.34
C CYS A 52 -2.36 -4.02 -3.12
N LEU A 53 -1.75 -4.83 -2.26
CA LEU A 53 -0.31 -4.78 -1.99
C LEU A 53 0.51 -5.13 -3.24
N LYS A 54 0.12 -6.15 -4.01
CA LYS A 54 0.81 -6.52 -5.26
C LYS A 54 0.80 -5.41 -6.32
N LYS A 55 -0.25 -4.58 -6.31
CA LYS A 55 -0.40 -3.47 -7.26
C LYS A 55 0.43 -2.24 -6.89
N LEU A 56 0.76 -2.08 -5.60
CA LEU A 56 1.58 -0.98 -5.12
C LEU A 56 3.04 -1.22 -5.52
N LYS A 57 3.60 -0.28 -6.29
CA LYS A 57 5.03 -0.24 -6.60
C LYS A 57 5.78 0.38 -5.41
N GLY A 58 7.00 -0.09 -5.15
CA GLY A 58 7.88 0.49 -4.12
C GLY A 58 7.87 -0.20 -2.76
N LEU A 59 6.95 -1.16 -2.52
CA LEU A 59 6.92 -1.92 -1.26
C LEU A 59 8.16 -2.80 -1.03
N SER A 60 8.92 -3.15 -2.07
CA SER A 60 10.14 -3.97 -1.92
C SER A 60 11.29 -3.24 -1.21
N LYS A 61 11.24 -1.90 -1.15
CA LYS A 61 12.29 -1.07 -0.52
C LYS A 61 12.02 -0.79 0.96
N VAL A 62 10.82 -1.11 1.45
CA VAL A 62 10.37 -0.81 2.81
C VAL A 62 9.84 -2.08 3.46
N ARG A 63 10.01 -2.21 4.78
CA ARG A 63 9.45 -3.34 5.52
C ARG A 63 8.00 -3.01 5.87
N LEU A 64 7.06 -3.81 5.39
CA LEU A 64 5.66 -3.72 5.78
C LEU A 64 5.49 -4.34 7.18
N ILE A 65 4.97 -3.58 8.14
CA ILE A 65 4.66 -4.06 9.50
C ILE A 65 3.23 -4.56 9.55
N ASP A 66 2.30 -3.72 9.09
CA ASP A 66 0.87 -3.95 9.22
C ASP A 66 0.10 -3.37 8.03
N ALA A 67 -1.02 -3.99 7.69
CA ALA A 67 -1.92 -3.52 6.65
C ALA A 67 -3.36 -3.87 7.04
N GLY A 68 -4.26 -2.89 6.95
CA GLY A 68 -5.65 -3.07 7.32
C GLY A 68 -6.59 -2.20 6.49
N PHE A 69 -7.85 -2.61 6.39
CA PHE A 69 -8.88 -1.79 5.76
C PHE A 69 -9.36 -0.69 6.72
N VAL A 70 -9.65 0.47 6.16
CA VAL A 70 -10.35 1.54 6.86
C VAL A 70 -11.76 1.57 6.32
N TRP A 71 -12.74 1.47 7.21
CA TRP A 71 -14.15 1.52 6.83
C TRP A 71 -14.44 2.78 6.01
N THR A 72 -15.16 2.59 4.91
CA THR A 72 -15.60 3.63 4.00
C THR A 72 -17.07 3.46 3.70
N GLU A 73 -17.76 4.56 3.41
CA GLU A 73 -19.17 4.57 3.01
C GLU A 73 -19.46 3.53 1.89
N PRO A 74 -20.49 2.68 2.03
CA PRO A 74 -20.79 1.58 1.09
C PRO A 74 -21.02 2.01 -0.37
N HIS A 75 -21.43 3.26 -0.60
CA HIS A 75 -21.66 3.80 -1.95
C HIS A 75 -20.39 4.31 -2.64
N SER A 76 -19.33 4.55 -1.86
CA SER A 76 -18.06 4.97 -2.43
C SER A 76 -17.36 3.74 -3.00
N LYS A 77 -17.19 3.69 -4.33
CA LYS A 77 -16.37 2.65 -5.00
C LYS A 77 -14.87 2.81 -4.71
N ARG A 78 -14.52 3.22 -3.49
CA ARG A 78 -13.19 3.58 -3.03
C ARG A 78 -12.86 2.72 -1.83
N ILE A 79 -11.77 1.99 -1.91
CA ILE A 79 -11.26 1.15 -0.83
C ILE A 79 -10.10 1.91 -0.19
N LYS A 80 -10.22 2.24 1.10
CA LYS A 80 -9.12 2.84 1.85
C LYS A 80 -8.38 1.76 2.62
N VAL A 81 -7.06 1.75 2.49
CA VAL A 81 -6.17 0.82 3.18
C VAL A 81 -5.19 1.64 4.01
N LYS A 82 -5.06 1.29 5.28
CA LYS A 82 -4.02 1.81 6.16
C LYS A 82 -2.82 0.87 6.06
N LEU A 83 -1.65 1.43 5.79
CA LEU A 83 -0.39 0.69 5.70
C LEU A 83 0.57 1.26 6.74
N THR A 84 1.18 0.37 7.53
CA THR A 84 2.24 0.71 8.48
C THR A 84 3.55 0.16 7.92
N ILE A 85 4.46 1.06 7.54
CA ILE A 85 5.77 0.72 6.94
C ILE A 85 6.91 1.20 7.84
N GLN A 86 8.02 0.48 7.76
CA GLN A 86 9.28 0.79 8.43
C GLN A 86 10.40 0.82 7.39
N LYS A 87 11.22 1.86 7.44
CA LYS A 87 12.44 1.99 6.65
C LYS A 87 13.58 2.24 7.62
N GLU A 88 14.58 1.38 7.59
CA GLU A 88 15.82 1.61 8.33
C GLU A 88 16.59 2.70 7.61
N PHE A 89 16.96 3.75 8.34
CA PHE A 89 17.77 4.84 7.83
C PHE A 89 19.15 4.70 8.44
N VAL A 90 20.18 4.55 7.59
CA VAL A 90 21.58 4.58 8.01
C VAL A 90 22.13 5.92 7.56
N ASP A 91 22.27 6.83 8.52
CA ASP A 91 22.90 8.13 8.31
C ASP A 91 24.43 7.92 8.34
N LEU A 92 25.03 7.71 7.16
CA LEU A 92 26.47 7.48 7.03
C LEU A 92 27.30 8.77 7.18
N GLU A 93 26.67 9.96 7.17
CA GLU A 93 27.37 11.24 7.30
C GLU A 93 27.71 11.62 8.74
N CYS A 94 27.22 10.87 9.74
CA CYS A 94 27.44 11.18 11.16
C CYS A 94 28.60 10.39 11.81
N TRP A 95 29.35 9.60 11.03
CA TRP A 95 30.48 8.77 11.48
C TRP A 95 31.86 9.24 10.96
N ILE A 96 31.92 10.35 10.21
CA ILE A 96 33.15 11.01 9.74
C ILE A 96 33.18 12.42 10.32
#